data_AF-A0A7K7UDC0-F1
#
_entry.id   AF-A0A7K7UDC0-F1
#
_cell.length_a   1.000
_cell.length_b   1.000
_cell.length_c   1.000
_cell.angle_alpha   90.00
_cell.angle_beta   90.00
_cell.angle_gamma   90.00
#
_symmetry.space_group_name_H-M   'P 1'
#
loop_
_entity.id
_entity.type
_entity.pdbx_description
1 polymer ?
#
loop_
_entity_poly.entity_id
_entity_poly.type
_entity_poly.pdbx_seq_one_letter_code
_entity_poly.pdbx_strand_id
1 'polypeptide(L)'
;ADHVTGIPHSPTGQGLVERTHQVLKDYLSRQKGQETDVQQRLHRVLFTLNFLCLIGDREEPLVIIHHQHLKFNSTTILPQL
;
A
#
# COMPACT_ATOMS: atom_id res chain seq x y z
N ALA A 1 13.07 -9.16 16.34
CA ALA A 1 11.87 -8.64 15.68
C ALA A 1 10.72 -8.88 16.63
N ASP A 2 10.26 -7.83 17.30
CA ASP A 2 9.18 -7.95 18.27
C ASP A 2 7.84 -7.92 17.54
N HIS A 3 7.03 -8.95 17.75
CA HIS A 3 5.71 -9.05 17.16
C HIS A 3 4.69 -8.35 18.05
N VAL A 4 3.97 -7.38 17.49
CA VAL A 4 2.92 -6.64 18.19
C VAL A 4 1.55 -7.13 17.74
N THR A 5 0.70 -7.50 18.69
CA THR A 5 -0.70 -7.86 18.46
C THR A 5 -1.64 -6.75 18.94
N GLY A 6 -2.83 -6.67 18.32
CA GLY A 6 -3.86 -5.73 18.69
C GLY A 6 -4.74 -6.21 19.86
N ILE A 7 -5.73 -5.39 20.20
CA ILE A 7 -6.74 -5.73 21.20
C ILE A 7 -7.64 -6.84 20.64
N PRO A 8 -7.89 -7.93 21.39
CA PRO A 8 -8.81 -8.98 20.97
C PRO A 8 -10.17 -8.42 20.55
N HIS A 9 -10.70 -8.90 19.42
CA HIS A 9 -12.00 -8.51 18.86
C HIS A 9 -12.17 -7.02 18.50
N SER A 10 -11.09 -6.23 18.55
CA SER A 10 -11.11 -4.82 18.16
C SER A 10 -10.09 -4.56 17.05
N PRO A 11 -10.54 -4.43 15.79
CA PRO A 11 -9.64 -4.19 14.67
C PRO A 11 -9.12 -2.74 14.60
N THR A 12 -9.57 -1.86 15.49
CA THR A 12 -9.33 -0.40 15.43
C THR A 12 -7.85 -0.04 15.32
N GLY A 13 -6.95 -0.82 15.92
CA GLY A 13 -5.50 -0.62 15.81
C GLY A 13 -4.93 -0.85 14.40
N GLN A 14 -5.70 -1.45 13.50
CA GLN A 14 -5.32 -1.76 12.11
C GLN A 14 -6.20 -1.06 11.07
N GLY A 15 -6.99 -0.05 11.46
CA GLY A 15 -7.97 0.59 10.58
C GLY A 15 -7.40 1.14 9.27
N LEU A 16 -6.11 1.52 9.22
CA LEU A 16 -5.45 1.93 7.98
C LEU A 16 -5.33 0.78 6.97
N VAL A 17 -4.90 -0.41 7.44
CA VAL A 17 -4.77 -1.61 6.61
C VAL A 17 -6.16 -2.06 6.15
N GLU A 18 -7.15 -2.01 7.03
CA GLU A 18 -8.52 -2.36 6.70
C GLU A 18 -9.14 -1.42 5.66
N ARG A 19 -8.94 -0.09 5.80
CA ARG A 19 -9.37 0.88 4.78
C ARG A 19 -8.68 0.62 3.44
N THR A 20 -7.39 0.30 3.47
CA THR A 20 -6.62 -0.05 2.25
C THR A 20 -7.19 -1.30 1.58
N HIS A 21 -7.59 -2.30 2.37
CA HIS A 21 -8.26 -3.51 1.88
C HIS A 21 -9.60 -3.17 1.21
N GLN A 22 -10.39 -2.26 1.77
CA GLN A 22 -11.64 -1.81 1.14
C GLN A 22 -11.38 -1.21 -0.25
N VAL A 23 -10.36 -0.34 -0.39
CA VAL A 23 -9.97 0.24 -1.69
C VAL A 23 -9.54 -0.87 -2.68
N LEU A 24 -8.73 -1.82 -2.22
CA LEU A 24 -8.29 -2.95 -3.05
C LEU A 24 -9.48 -3.77 -3.59
N LYS A 25 -10.46 -4.06 -2.73
CA LYS A 25 -11.69 -4.77 -3.11
C LYS A 25 -12.52 -3.99 -4.12
N ASP A 26 -12.64 -2.67 -3.95
CA ASP A 26 -13.37 -1.82 -4.89
C ASP A 26 -12.75 -1.89 -6.29
N TYR A 27 -11.43 -1.72 -6.42
CA TYR A 27 -10.74 -1.81 -7.71
C TYR A 27 -10.82 -3.21 -8.34
N LEU A 28 -10.69 -4.28 -7.53
CA LEU A 28 -10.86 -5.65 -8.01
C LEU A 28 -12.28 -5.90 -8.55
N SER A 29 -13.30 -5.29 -7.94
CA SER A 29 -14.68 -5.39 -8.38
C SER A 29 -14.92 -4.67 -9.71
N ARG A 30 -14.32 -3.48 -9.89
CA ARG A 30 -14.40 -2.68 -11.13
C ARG A 30 -13.73 -3.37 -12.33
N GLN A 31 -12.70 -4.17 -12.09
CA GLN A 31 -11.98 -4.90 -13.12
C GLN A 31 -12.66 -6.19 -13.59
N LYS A 32 -13.83 -6.56 -13.03
CA LYS A 32 -14.50 -7.83 -13.31
C LYS A 32 -14.87 -7.92 -14.80
N GLY A 33 -14.30 -8.90 -15.51
CA GLY A 33 -14.61 -9.22 -16.91
C GLY A 33 -13.46 -9.02 -17.90
N GLN A 34 -12.36 -8.39 -17.51
CA GLN A 34 -11.21 -8.21 -18.42
C GLN A 34 -10.23 -9.40 -18.38
N GLU A 35 -10.04 -10.02 -17.21
CA GLU A 35 -9.11 -11.14 -17.02
C GLU A 35 -9.76 -12.21 -16.15
N THR A 36 -9.50 -13.46 -16.49
CA THR A 36 -10.06 -14.63 -15.79
C THR A 36 -9.16 -15.10 -14.65
N ASP A 37 -7.84 -14.88 -14.78
CA ASP A 37 -6.86 -15.27 -13.76
C ASP A 37 -6.85 -14.31 -12.58
N VAL A 38 -6.93 -14.86 -11.37
CA VAL A 38 -7.05 -14.10 -10.12
C VAL A 38 -5.74 -13.37 -9.79
N GLN A 39 -4.59 -13.98 -10.07
CA GLN A 39 -3.28 -13.39 -9.78
C GLN A 39 -2.99 -12.21 -10.72
N GLN A 40 -3.27 -12.35 -12.01
CA GLN A 40 -3.14 -11.29 -12.99
C GLN A 40 -4.02 -10.07 -12.65
N ARG A 41 -5.26 -10.31 -12.22
CA ARG A 41 -6.14 -9.23 -11.73
C ARG A 41 -5.55 -8.53 -10.52
N LEU A 42 -5.06 -9.29 -9.53
CA LEU A 42 -4.44 -8.73 -8.35
C LEU A 42 -3.21 -7.88 -8.69
N HIS A 43 -2.30 -8.41 -9.52
CA HIS A 43 -1.13 -7.67 -9.98
C HIS A 43 -1.50 -6.38 -10.70
N ARG A 44 -2.51 -6.42 -11.57
CA ARG A 44 -2.96 -5.22 -12.28
C ARG A 44 -3.50 -4.17 -11.31
N VAL A 45 -4.36 -4.55 -10.36
CA VAL A 45 -4.84 -3.58 -9.35
C VAL A 45 -3.68 -3.03 -8.54
N LEU A 46 -2.78 -3.89 -8.03
CA LEU A 46 -1.62 -3.43 -7.27
C LEU A 46 -0.72 -2.50 -8.08
N PHE A 47 -0.55 -2.75 -9.37
CA PHE A 47 0.18 -1.85 -10.26
C PHE A 47 -0.51 -0.48 -10.35
N THR A 48 -1.82 -0.47 -10.62
CA THR A 48 -2.62 0.76 -10.68
C THR A 48 -2.55 1.56 -9.38
N LEU A 49 -2.65 0.91 -8.22
CA LEU A 49 -2.63 1.58 -6.92
C LEU A 49 -1.25 2.11 -6.54
N ASN A 50 -0.17 1.39 -6.85
CA ASN A 50 1.17 1.70 -6.34
C ASN A 50 2.04 2.52 -7.32
N PHE A 51 1.80 2.38 -8.63
CA PHE A 51 2.65 2.96 -9.68
C PHE A 51 1.98 4.06 -10.48
N LEU A 52 0.66 4.23 -10.39
CA LEU A 52 -0.06 5.31 -11.06
C LEU A 52 -0.55 6.34 -10.04
N CYS A 53 -0.42 7.64 -10.34
CA CYS A 53 -0.92 8.73 -9.49
C CYS A 53 -2.44 8.92 -9.61
N LEU A 54 -3.21 7.84 -9.42
CA LEU A 54 -4.66 7.85 -9.68
C LEU A 54 -5.51 8.01 -8.41
N ILE A 55 -4.88 8.07 -7.23
CA ILE A 55 -5.57 8.09 -5.95
C ILE A 55 -5.15 9.32 -5.15
N GLY A 56 -6.15 10.19 -4.92
CA GLY A 56 -5.99 11.46 -4.21
C GLY A 56 -5.21 12.48 -5.02
N ASP A 57 -4.79 13.55 -4.35
CA ASP A 57 -4.15 14.71 -4.99
C ASP A 57 -2.62 14.60 -5.01
N ARG A 58 -2.09 13.36 -5.05
CA ARG A 58 -0.63 13.16 -5.02
C ARG A 58 -0.03 13.37 -6.40
N GLU A 59 1.05 14.14 -6.46
CA GLU A 59 1.83 14.35 -7.68
C GLU A 59 2.74 13.16 -8.01
N GLU A 60 3.23 12.45 -6.97
CA GLU A 60 4.15 11.32 -7.12
C GLU A 60 3.51 9.95 -6.80
N PRO A 61 3.89 8.87 -7.51
CA PRO A 61 3.43 7.53 -7.21
C PRO A 61 3.92 7.02 -5.84
N LEU A 62 3.17 6.11 -5.23
CA LEU A 62 3.52 5.51 -3.94
C LEU A 62 4.89 4.81 -3.96
N VAL A 63 5.28 4.19 -5.08
CA VAL A 63 6.61 3.59 -5.22
C VAL A 63 7.73 4.63 -5.08
N ILE A 64 7.57 5.83 -5.62
CA ILE A 64 8.60 6.88 -5.53
C ILE A 64 8.74 7.35 -4.08
N ILE A 65 7.61 7.64 -3.44
CA ILE A 65 7.54 8.05 -2.03
C ILE A 65 8.20 6.99 -1.12
N HIS A 66 7.85 5.71 -1.30
CA HIS A 66 8.41 4.62 -0.50
C HIS A 66 9.94 4.57 -0.61
N HIS A 67 10.47 4.65 -1.84
CA HIS A 67 11.91 4.62 -2.07
C HIS A 67 12.63 5.86 -1.53
N GLN A 68 12.01 7.04 -1.57
CA GLN A 68 12.56 8.26 -0.96
C GLN A 68 12.67 8.12 0.57
N HIS A 69 11.63 7.62 1.24
CA HIS A 69 11.64 7.39 2.70
C HIS A 69 12.70 6.36 3.12
N LEU A 70 12.89 5.28 2.36
CA LEU A 70 13.95 4.30 2.65
C LEU A 70 15.35 4.92 2.55
N LYS A 71 15.60 5.76 1.54
CA LYS A 71 16.87 6.49 1.41
C LYS A 71 17.08 7.43 2.59
N PHE A 72 16.06 8.19 2.98
CA PHE A 72 16.12 9.10 4.13
C PHE A 72 16.49 8.37 5.43
N ASN A 73 15.78 7.29 5.76
CA ASN A 73 16.03 6.50 6.96
C ASN A 73 17.43 5.86 6.98
N SER A 74 18.03 5.63 5.82
CA SER A 74 19.39 5.10 5.70
C SER A 74 20.46 6.18 5.90
N THR A 75 20.16 7.44 5.54
CA THR A 75 21.11 8.57 5.66
C THR A 75 21.16 9.14 7.08
N THR A 76 20.08 9.07 7.86
CA THR A 76 20.03 9.54 9.26
C THR A 76 20.87 8.69 10.24
N ILE A 77 21.41 7.54 9.81
CA ILE A 77 22.26 6.67 10.65
C ILE A 77 23.76 7.04 10.56
N LEU A 78 24.14 8.11 9.84
CA LEU A 78 25.50 8.64 10.01
C LEU A 78 25.54 9.52 11.26
N PRO A 79 26.34 9.19 12.30
CA PRO A 79 26.55 10.11 13.41
C PRO A 79 27.16 11.38 12.85
N GLN A 80 26.53 12.53 13.12
CA GLN A 80 27.17 13.81 12.89
C GLN A 80 28.42 13.85 13.78
N LEU A 81 29.58 13.84 13.13
CA LEU A 81 30.90 14.05 13.72
C LEU A 81 31.22 15.55 13.70
#